data_AF-A0A9D1GHD5-F1
#
_entry.id   AF-A0A9D1GHD5-F1
#
_cell.length_a   1.000
_cell.length_b   1.000
_cell.length_c   1.000
_cell.angle_alpha   90.00
_cell.angle_beta   90.00
_cell.angle_gamma   90.00
#
_symmetry.space_group_name_H-M   'P 1'
#
loop_
_entity.id
_entity.type
_entity.pdbx_description
1 polymer ?
#
loop_
_entity_poly.entity_id
_entity_poly.type
_entity_poly.pdbx_seq_one_letter_code
_entity_poly.pdbx_strand_id
1 'polypeptide(L)' 'MTEEQLLLRNLKDAGCGEADIERYFKLRAEGKEQEQLRFLSAHRVKLLDQVHESQEKLDCLDYLIYSMKNNKKKGQ' A
#
# COMPACT_ATOMS: atom_id res chain seq x y z
N MET A 1 -24.92 -3.50 -9.39
CA MET A 1 -23.52 -3.04 -9.59
C MET A 1 -23.01 -3.67 -10.85
N THR A 2 -22.40 -2.90 -11.75
CA THR A 2 -21.78 -3.43 -12.98
C THR A 2 -20.36 -3.94 -12.69
N GLU A 3 -19.82 -4.79 -13.56
CA GLU A 3 -18.43 -5.27 -13.45
C GLU A 3 -17.42 -4.12 -13.44
N GLU A 4 -17.68 -3.07 -14.22
CA GLU A 4 -16.83 -1.88 -14.28
C GLU A 4 -16.84 -1.08 -12.97
N GLN A 5 -18.02 -0.97 -12.32
CA GLN A 5 -18.13 -0.34 -11.00
C GLN A 5 -17.38 -1.13 -9.92
N LEU A 6 -17.47 -2.47 -9.97
CA LEU A 6 -16.72 -3.33 -9.05
C LEU A 6 -15.22 -3.20 -9.27
N LEU A 7 -14.77 -3.16 -10.52
CA LEU A 7 -13.36 -2.98 -10.86
C LEU A 7 -12.82 -1.63 -10.39
N LEU A 8 -13.54 -0.54 -10.67
CA LEU A 8 -13.17 0.79 -10.20
C LEU A 8 -13.05 0.83 -8.67
N ARG A 9 -14.02 0.24 -7.96
CA ARG A 9 -13.98 0.13 -6.51
C ARG A 9 -12.74 -0.64 -6.04
N ASN A 10 -12.47 -1.81 -6.63
CA ASN A 10 -11.32 -2.62 -6.23
C ASN A 10 -9.99 -1.88 -6.42
N LEU A 11 -9.84 -1.11 -7.50
CA LEU A 11 -8.64 -0.28 -7.72
C LEU A 11 -8.52 0.82 -6.65
N LYS A 12 -9.62 1.49 -6.29
CA LYS A 12 -9.63 2.49 -5.22
C LYS A 12 -9.33 1.89 -3.85
N ASP A 13 -9.96 0.75 -3.52
CA ASP A 13 -9.74 0.03 -2.27
C ASP A 13 -8.29 -0.49 -2.16
N ALA A 14 -7.64 -0.77 -3.30
CA ALA A 14 -6.21 -1.09 -3.38
C ALA A 14 -5.28 0.14 -3.30
N GLY A 15 -5.82 1.35 -3.14
CA GLY A 15 -5.04 2.59 -3.05
C GLY A 15 -4.50 3.10 -4.39
N CYS A 16 -5.07 2.69 -5.53
CA CYS A 16 -4.74 3.31 -6.81
C CYS A 16 -5.34 4.73 -6.87
N GLY A 17 -4.52 5.73 -7.19
CA GLY A 17 -4.97 7.11 -7.39
C GLY A 17 -5.74 7.30 -8.70
N GLU A 18 -6.27 8.50 -8.93
CA GLU A 18 -7.05 8.81 -10.13
C GLU A 18 -6.24 8.59 -11.42
N ALA A 19 -4.99 9.05 -11.46
CA ALA A 19 -4.10 8.88 -12.62
C ALA A 19 -3.75 7.39 -12.88
N ASP A 20 -3.60 6.60 -11.82
CA ASP A 20 -3.36 5.17 -11.89
C ASP A 20 -4.57 4.42 -12.47
N ILE A 21 -5.76 4.79 -12.01
CA ILE A 21 -7.04 4.27 -12.49
C ILE A 21 -7.25 4.62 -13.96
N GLU A 22 -7.03 5.88 -14.36
CA GLU A 22 -7.14 6.31 -15.75
C GLU A 22 -6.21 5.50 -16.65
N ARG A 23 -4.94 5.35 -16.24
CA ARG A 23 -3.97 4.52 -16.96
C ARG A 23 -4.41 3.08 -17.08
N TYR A 24 -4.94 2.49 -16.02
CA TYR A 24 -5.42 1.11 -16.03
C TYR A 24 -6.58 0.91 -17.01
N PHE A 25 -7.56 1.82 -17.02
CA PHE A 25 -8.69 1.76 -17.95
C PHE A 25 -8.28 2.01 -19.40
N LYS A 26 -7.28 2.86 -19.65
CA LYS A 26 -6.68 3.03 -20.97
C LYS A 26 -6.07 1.73 -21.49
N LEU A 27 -5.28 1.03 -20.68
CA LEU A 27 -4.72 -0.27 -21.04
C LEU A 27 -5.82 -1.31 -21.32
N ARG A 28 -6.91 -1.27 -20.53
CA ARG A 28 -8.08 -2.14 -20.73
C ARG A 28 -8.74 -1.90 -22.08
N ALA A 29 -8.98 -0.65 -22.44
CA ALA A 29 -9.60 -0.26 -23.71
C ALA A 29 -8.72 -0.65 -24.92
N GLU A 30 -7.39 -0.66 -24.74
CA GLU A 30 -6.42 -1.10 -25.74
C GLU A 30 -6.24 -2.63 -25.79
N GLY A 31 -6.93 -3.41 -24.95
CA GLY A 31 -6.80 -4.87 -24.89
C GLY A 31 -5.46 -5.36 -24.31
N LYS A 32 -4.75 -4.51 -23.58
CA LYS A 32 -3.39 -4.74 -23.05
C LYS A 32 -3.41 -5.39 -21.67
N GLU A 33 -3.94 -6.61 -21.60
CA GLU A 33 -4.15 -7.33 -20.34
C GLU A 33 -2.82 -7.61 -19.59
N GLN A 34 -1.75 -7.94 -20.31
CA GLN A 34 -0.44 -8.19 -19.70
C GLN A 34 0.12 -6.93 -19.02
N GLU A 35 -0.04 -5.77 -19.64
CA GLU A 35 0.36 -4.49 -19.07
C GLU A 35 -0.50 -4.10 -17.87
N GLN A 36 -1.79 -4.43 -17.87
CA GLN A 36 -2.65 -4.28 -16.69
C GLN A 36 -2.16 -5.14 -15.52
N LEU A 37 -1.81 -6.41 -15.76
CA LEU A 37 -1.27 -7.29 -14.73
C LEU A 37 0.09 -6.82 -14.20
N ARG A 38 0.97 -6.32 -15.09
CA ARG A 38 2.25 -5.72 -14.70
C ARG A 38 2.06 -4.46 -13.87
N PHE A 39 1.11 -3.62 -14.24
CA PHE A 39 0.74 -2.42 -13.48
C PHE A 39 0.32 -2.80 -12.05
N LEU A 40 -0.60 -3.75 -11.89
CA LEU A 40 -1.08 -4.20 -10.58
C LEU A 40 0.05 -4.85 -9.77
N SER A 41 0.90 -5.64 -10.41
CA SER A 41 2.06 -6.27 -9.75
C SER A 41 3.05 -5.24 -9.22
N ALA A 42 3.33 -4.19 -10.00
CA ALA A 42 4.18 -3.09 -9.55
C ALA A 42 3.55 -2.32 -8.39
N HIS A 43 2.23 -2.10 -8.42
CA HIS A 43 1.50 -1.46 -7.32
C HIS A 43 1.57 -2.30 -6.03
N ARG A 44 1.43 -3.62 -6.14
CA ARG A 44 1.59 -4.55 -5.01
C ARG A 44 2.97 -4.43 -4.35
N VAL A 45 4.04 -4.29 -5.15
CA VAL A 45 5.40 -4.09 -4.61
C VAL A 45 5.48 -2.79 -3.82
N LYS A 46 4.94 -1.68 -4.35
CA LYS A 46 4.92 -0.40 -3.62
C LYS A 46 4.18 -0.49 -2.28
N LEU A 47 3.05 -1.19 -2.23
CA LEU A 47 2.31 -1.40 -0.98
C LEU A 47 3.14 -2.21 0.02
N LEU A 48 3.87 -3.23 -0.46
CA LEU A 48 4.75 -4.02 0.40
C LEU A 48 5.90 -3.18 0.95
N ASP A 49 6.50 -2.31 0.13
CA ASP A 49 7.55 -1.38 0.56
C ASP A 49 7.03 -0.42 1.65
N GLN A 50 5.80 0.09 1.51
CA GLN A 50 5.17 0.93 2.53
C GLN A 50 4.92 0.20 3.85
N VAL A 51 4.55 -1.10 3.78
CA VAL A 51 4.41 -1.95 4.98
C VAL A 51 5.76 -2.11 5.67
N HIS A 52 6.83 -2.42 4.92
CA HIS A 52 8.17 -2.54 5.48
C HIS A 52 8.64 -1.22 6.12
N GLU A 53 8.47 -0.09 5.44
CA GLU A 53 8.83 1.23 5.97
C GLU A 53 8.03 1.56 7.24
N SER A 54 6.74 1.22 7.28
CA SER A 54 5.90 1.43 8.45
C SER A 54 6.34 0.54 9.62
N GLN A 55 6.73 -0.71 9.34
CA GLN A 55 7.25 -1.63 10.35
C GLN A 55 8.55 -1.11 10.97
N GLU A 56 9.50 -0.64 10.15
CA GLU A 56 10.75 -0.06 10.65
C GLU A 56 10.52 1.15 11.57
N LYS A 57 9.55 2.01 11.21
CA LYS A 57 9.14 3.14 12.04
C LYS A 57 8.53 2.70 13.37
N LEU A 58 7.68 1.66 13.34
CA LEU A 58 7.06 1.09 14.54
C LEU A 58 8.12 0.48 15.46
N ASP A 59 9.07 -0.28 14.92
CA ASP A 59 10.14 -0.89 15.71
C ASP A 59 10.97 0.19 16.46
N CYS A 60 11.30 1.29 15.78
CA CYS A 60 11.98 2.43 16.40
C CYS A 60 11.15 3.06 17.51
N LEU A 61 9.85 3.26 17.26
CA LEU A 61 8.93 3.86 18.23
C LEU A 61 8.73 2.96 19.46
N ASP A 62 8.57 1.66 19.25
CA ASP A 62 8.41 0.67 20.31
C ASP A 62 9.66 0.59 21.19
N TYR A 63 10.85 0.64 20.59
CA TYR A 63 12.10 0.72 21.32
C TYR A 63 12.17 1.99 22.20
N LEU A 64 11.81 3.15 21.65
CA LEU A 64 11.77 4.41 22.41
C LEU A 64 10.81 4.30 23.61
N ILE A 65 9.59 3.80 23.38
CA ILE A 65 8.59 3.59 24.43
C ILE A 65 9.11 2.62 25.50
N TYR A 66 9.73 1.51 25.10
CA TYR A 66 10.33 0.54 26.02
C TYR A 66 11.41 1.20 26.88
N SER A 67 12.33 1.96 26.27
CA SER A 67 13.40 2.66 26.99
C SER A 67 12.83 3.65 28.00
N MET A 68 11.78 4.41 27.65
CA MET A 68 11.13 5.34 28.57
C MET A 68 10.44 4.63 29.75
N LYS A 69 9.80 3.48 29.50
CA LYS A 69 9.13 2.68 30.54
C LYS A 69 10.12 2.04 31.50
N ASN A 70 11.28 1.59 31.01
CA ASN A 70 12.25 0.85 31.82
C ASN A 70 13.33 1.72 32.47
N ASN A 71 13.63 2.91 31.94
CA ASN A 71 14.48 3.89 32.64
C ASN A 71 13.82 4.41 33.93
N LYS A 72 12.49 4.32 34.05
CA LYS A 72 11.77 4.60 35.31
C LYS A 72 11.91 3.52 36.39
N LYS A 73 12.41 2.31 36.05
CA LYS A 73 12.55 1.18 36.99
C LYS A 73 13.96 1.02 37.59
N LYS A 74 14.96 1.76 37.10
CA LYS A 74 16.36 1.68 37.58
C LYS A 74 16.77 2.84 38.50
N GLY A 75 15.81 3.66 38.94
CA GLY A 75 16.03 4.81 39.81
C GLY A 75 15.34 4.72 41.17
N GLN A 76 15.07 3.50 41.67
CA GLN A 76 14.60 3.25 43.04
C GLN A 76 15.61 2.38 43.78
#